data_AF-A0A0E0DGA2-F1
#
_entry.id   AF-A0A0E0DGA2-F1
#
_cell.length_a   1.000
_cell.length_b   1.000
_cell.length_c   1.000
_cell.angle_alpha   90.00
_cell.angle_beta   90.00
_cell.angle_gamma   90.00
#
_symmetry.space_group_name_H-M   'P 1'
#
loop_
_entity.id
_entity.type
_entity.pdbx_description
1 polymer ?
#
loop_
_entity_poly.entity_id
_entity_poly.type
_entity_poly.pdbx_seq_one_letter_code
_entity_poly.pdbx_strand_id
1 'polypeptide(L)'
;MSASKLQFTPCSTPIQGNEINFSKLYLHHTPAGPRPNQSGVTSTNKETGLGSLVVNNWQVYHGIGCDAKVVAHAQGLHVYAGNWHNSFTLVFEDERFKGSTLEVMGIVVEQGEWAIVGGTGQFAMANGVIFKKFHEQKKEGNIMVLTIKGFCPVLKGSPSQGLVTKIGPWGGIDGGRAQDITATPKRQESITIHSGWTIDSISFIYFDQAGEKHRAGPWGGPGGDPCTIEFGSSEFLKEVSGTFGPYEG
;
A
#
# COMPACT_ATOMS: atom_id res chain seq x y z
N MET A 1 26.53 -31.44 16.70
CA MET A 1 26.78 -30.00 16.90
C MET A 1 25.52 -29.25 16.48
N SER A 2 24.89 -28.50 17.38
CA SER A 2 23.71 -27.68 17.04
C SER A 2 24.17 -26.58 16.10
N ALA A 3 23.65 -26.55 14.86
CA ALA A 3 23.86 -25.41 13.98
C ALA A 3 23.36 -24.14 14.71
N SER A 4 24.22 -23.13 14.83
CA SER A 4 23.82 -21.82 15.33
C SER A 4 22.65 -21.33 14.48
N LYS A 5 21.49 -21.08 15.11
CA LYS A 5 20.33 -20.44 14.46
C LYS A 5 20.58 -18.97 14.10
N LEU A 6 21.71 -18.43 14.55
CA LEU A 6 22.16 -17.06 14.28
C LEU A 6 23.28 -17.15 13.25
N GLN A 7 22.96 -16.85 11.99
CA GLN A 7 23.91 -16.81 10.87
C GLN A 7 23.79 -15.47 10.15
N PHE A 8 24.93 -14.96 9.67
CA PHE A 8 24.99 -13.82 8.77
C PHE A 8 25.29 -14.32 7.36
N THR A 9 24.45 -13.95 6.39
CA THR A 9 24.70 -14.25 4.98
C THR A 9 25.00 -12.95 4.25
N PRO A 10 26.21 -12.79 3.67
CA PRO A 10 26.53 -11.64 2.83
C PRO A 10 25.56 -11.53 1.64
N CYS A 11 25.02 -10.35 1.39
CA CYS A 11 24.17 -10.08 0.24
C CYS A 11 24.92 -9.17 -0.74
N SER A 12 25.18 -9.66 -1.96
CA SER A 12 25.89 -8.94 -3.02
C SER A 12 25.00 -8.54 -4.21
N THR A 13 23.68 -8.77 -4.10
CA THR A 13 22.74 -8.50 -5.20
C THR A 13 21.97 -7.20 -4.97
N PRO A 14 21.63 -6.44 -6.03
CA PRO A 14 20.76 -5.28 -5.92
C PRO A 14 19.43 -5.66 -5.26
N ILE A 15 19.03 -4.91 -4.24
CA ILE A 15 17.80 -5.16 -3.51
C ILE A 15 16.63 -4.65 -4.35
N GLN A 16 15.82 -5.58 -4.88
CA GLN A 16 14.52 -5.23 -5.47
C GLN A 16 13.60 -4.73 -4.36
N GLY A 17 12.86 -3.64 -4.61
CA GLY A 17 11.95 -3.06 -3.64
C GLY A 17 10.83 -2.27 -4.30
N ASN A 18 9.86 -1.89 -3.48
CA ASN A 18 8.74 -1.04 -3.87
C ASN A 18 9.04 0.41 -3.46
N GLU A 19 8.70 1.34 -4.33
CA GLU A 19 8.66 2.75 -3.99
C GLU A 19 7.33 3.06 -3.27
N ILE A 20 7.42 3.77 -2.16
CA ILE A 20 6.27 4.33 -1.45
C ILE A 20 6.08 5.75 -1.97
N ASN A 21 4.92 6.04 -2.56
CA ASN A 21 4.59 7.37 -3.07
C ASN A 21 3.12 7.68 -2.79
N PHE A 22 2.80 7.93 -1.52
CA PHE A 22 1.45 8.33 -1.11
C PHE A 22 1.38 9.85 -1.01
N SER A 23 0.31 10.44 -1.51
CA SER A 23 0.10 11.88 -1.47
C SER A 23 -1.35 12.20 -1.18
N LYS A 24 -1.61 13.44 -0.73
CA LYS A 24 -2.95 13.92 -0.38
C LYS A 24 -3.62 13.06 0.70
N LEU A 25 -2.82 12.66 1.70
CA LEU A 25 -3.34 12.10 2.94
C LEU A 25 -3.56 13.22 3.94
N TYR A 26 -4.58 13.13 4.78
CA TYR A 26 -4.98 14.23 5.67
C TYR A 26 -4.98 13.75 7.12
N LEU A 27 -4.00 14.21 7.91
CA LEU A 27 -3.89 13.89 9.33
C LEU A 27 -4.66 14.91 10.16
N HIS A 28 -5.58 14.42 10.97
CA HIS A 28 -6.42 15.21 11.85
C HIS A 28 -5.80 15.29 13.25
N HIS A 29 -5.33 16.47 13.61
CA HIS A 29 -4.77 16.77 14.93
C HIS A 29 -5.84 17.48 15.76
N THR A 30 -6.49 16.77 16.69
CA THR A 30 -7.70 17.24 17.40
C THR A 30 -7.47 17.25 18.92
N PRO A 31 -6.76 18.27 19.46
CA PRO A 31 -6.45 18.38 20.90
C PRO A 31 -7.66 18.62 21.80
N ALA A 32 -8.76 19.18 21.29
CA ALA A 32 -9.89 19.62 22.10
C ALA A 32 -11.22 19.30 21.43
N GLY A 33 -12.33 19.47 22.15
CA GLY A 33 -13.68 19.22 21.65
C GLY A 33 -14.30 17.94 22.21
N PRO A 34 -15.46 17.50 21.68
CA PRO A 34 -16.22 16.36 22.20
C PRO A 34 -15.56 15.01 21.91
N ARG A 35 -14.62 14.95 20.96
CA ARG A 35 -13.91 13.72 20.55
C ARG A 35 -12.42 14.01 20.34
N PRO A 36 -11.67 14.34 21.41
CA PRO A 36 -10.24 14.58 21.29
C PRO A 36 -9.53 13.27 20.93
N ASN A 37 -8.49 13.36 20.11
CA ASN A 37 -7.72 12.20 19.64
C ASN A 37 -6.30 12.16 20.19
N GLN A 38 -6.08 12.86 21.30
CA GLN A 38 -4.84 12.89 22.07
C GLN A 38 -5.10 13.28 23.52
N SER A 39 -4.13 13.01 24.39
CA SER A 39 -4.22 13.28 25.82
C SER A 39 -2.86 13.63 26.42
N GLY A 40 -2.81 14.68 27.24
CA GLY A 40 -1.62 15.05 28.01
C GLY A 40 -1.42 14.11 29.19
N VAL A 41 -0.19 13.64 29.37
CA VAL A 41 0.20 12.65 30.39
C VAL A 41 0.96 13.28 31.56
N THR A 42 1.77 14.31 31.30
CA THR A 42 2.64 14.94 32.30
C THR A 42 2.42 16.45 32.35
N SER A 43 2.72 17.04 33.50
CA SER A 43 2.82 18.49 33.65
C SER A 43 4.15 19.01 33.14
N THR A 44 4.17 20.24 32.65
CA THR A 44 5.40 20.96 32.29
C THR A 44 6.19 21.42 33.52
N ASN A 45 7.52 21.43 33.38
CA ASN A 45 8.40 22.12 34.31
C ASN A 45 8.11 23.63 34.28
N LYS A 46 7.95 24.26 35.45
CA LYS A 46 7.55 25.68 35.54
C LYS A 46 8.63 26.67 35.10
N GLU A 47 9.89 26.31 35.24
CA GLU A 47 11.04 27.18 34.91
C GLU A 47 11.40 27.05 33.42
N THR A 48 11.38 25.83 32.90
CA THR A 48 11.89 25.53 31.55
C THR A 48 10.79 25.26 30.52
N GLY A 49 9.55 25.01 30.95
CA GLY A 49 8.46 24.56 30.09
C GLY A 49 8.59 23.13 29.58
N LEU A 50 9.68 22.43 29.89
CA LEU A 50 10.01 21.10 29.37
C LEU A 50 9.17 19.99 30.01
N GLY A 51 9.06 18.87 29.30
CA GLY A 51 8.53 17.63 29.85
C GLY A 51 7.04 17.40 29.62
N SER A 52 6.35 18.27 28.86
CA SER A 52 5.00 17.99 28.39
C SER A 52 5.02 16.76 27.49
N LEU A 53 4.35 15.69 27.90
CA LEU A 53 4.19 14.46 27.15
C LEU A 53 2.72 14.32 26.78
N VAL A 54 2.46 14.02 25.51
CA VAL A 54 1.13 13.81 24.97
C VAL A 54 1.12 12.50 24.22
N VAL A 55 0.12 11.66 24.46
CA VAL A 55 -0.14 10.45 23.67
C VAL A 55 -1.21 10.75 22.64
N ASN A 56 -1.07 10.17 21.44
CA ASN A 56 -1.96 10.46 20.32
C ASN A 56 -2.43 9.19 19.59
N ASN A 57 -3.64 9.29 19.04
CA ASN A 57 -4.23 8.37 18.07
C ASN A 57 -4.85 9.21 16.94
N TRP A 58 -4.01 9.87 16.14
CA TRP A 58 -4.48 10.80 15.11
C TRP A 58 -4.97 10.04 13.88
N GLN A 59 -6.15 10.40 13.40
CA GLN A 59 -6.75 9.78 12.23
C GLN A 59 -6.18 10.36 10.94
N VAL A 60 -5.89 9.50 9.97
CA VAL A 60 -5.40 9.86 8.64
C VAL A 60 -6.44 9.47 7.60
N TYR A 61 -6.88 10.44 6.81
CA TYR A 61 -7.91 10.28 5.77
C TYR A 61 -7.32 10.30 4.37
N HIS A 62 -7.94 9.58 3.42
CA HIS A 62 -7.54 9.58 2.01
C HIS A 62 -8.03 10.79 1.19
N GLY A 63 -8.75 11.71 1.82
CA GLY A 63 -9.40 12.83 1.16
C GLY A 63 -10.03 13.80 2.15
N ILE A 64 -10.70 14.81 1.61
CA ILE A 64 -11.47 15.81 2.37
C ILE A 64 -12.95 15.61 2.02
N GLY A 65 -13.85 15.64 3.02
CA GLY A 65 -15.29 15.59 2.80
C GLY A 65 -16.02 14.69 3.79
N CYS A 66 -17.36 14.63 3.67
CA CYS A 66 -18.21 13.78 4.51
C CYS A 66 -17.97 12.28 4.31
N ASP A 67 -17.55 11.88 3.10
CA ASP A 67 -17.33 10.48 2.74
C ASP A 67 -15.86 10.05 2.85
N ALA A 68 -14.99 10.94 3.35
CA ALA A 68 -13.57 10.64 3.53
C ALA A 68 -13.41 9.50 4.54
N LYS A 69 -12.75 8.41 4.12
CA LYS A 69 -12.48 7.26 4.97
C LYS A 69 -11.13 7.39 5.66
N VAL A 70 -11.07 6.87 6.89
CA VAL A 70 -9.80 6.68 7.59
C VAL A 70 -9.04 5.56 6.90
N VAL A 71 -7.78 5.81 6.57
CA VAL A 71 -6.86 4.85 5.94
C VAL A 71 -5.70 4.46 6.84
N ALA A 72 -5.40 5.27 7.86
CA ALA A 72 -4.41 4.95 8.87
C ALA A 72 -4.66 5.70 10.18
N HIS A 73 -4.04 5.22 11.25
CA HIS A 73 -3.95 5.89 12.54
C HIS A 73 -2.48 6.16 12.89
N ALA A 74 -2.15 7.40 13.27
CA ALA A 74 -0.85 7.75 13.84
C ALA A 74 -0.90 7.59 15.35
N GLN A 75 -0.40 6.45 15.82
CA GLN A 75 -0.48 6.00 17.21
C GLN A 75 0.89 6.13 17.87
N GLY A 76 0.98 6.92 18.94
CA GLY A 76 2.25 7.11 19.63
C GLY A 76 2.24 8.29 20.58
N LEU A 77 3.34 9.02 20.61
CA LEU A 77 3.55 10.13 21.53
C LEU A 77 4.33 11.28 20.89
N HIS A 78 4.18 12.45 21.51
CA HIS A 78 5.09 13.56 21.32
C HIS A 78 5.44 14.22 22.65
N VAL A 79 6.70 14.62 22.79
CA VAL A 79 7.26 15.20 24.02
C VAL A 79 7.94 16.53 23.73
N TYR A 80 7.68 17.51 24.59
CA TYR A 80 8.31 18.82 24.50
C TYR A 80 9.66 18.82 25.23
N ALA A 81 10.74 18.88 24.44
CA ALA A 81 12.13 18.87 24.89
C ALA A 81 12.92 20.09 24.35
N GLY A 82 12.25 21.24 24.23
CA GLY A 82 12.71 22.44 23.52
C GLY A 82 12.04 22.60 22.16
N ASN A 83 11.67 21.48 21.55
CA ASN A 83 10.70 21.38 20.47
C ASN A 83 9.92 20.06 20.63
N TRP A 84 8.84 19.87 19.89
CA TRP A 84 8.02 18.66 20.00
C TRP A 84 8.63 17.50 19.21
N HIS A 85 9.30 16.61 19.91
CA HIS A 85 9.75 15.34 19.36
C HIS A 85 8.59 14.37 19.25
N ASN A 86 8.37 13.83 18.05
CA ASN A 86 7.31 12.87 17.74
C ASN A 86 7.93 11.49 17.56
N SER A 87 7.29 10.48 18.15
CA SER A 87 7.56 9.06 17.91
C SER A 87 6.23 8.33 17.86
N PHE A 88 5.87 7.84 16.67
CA PHE A 88 4.60 7.17 16.47
C PHE A 88 4.68 6.18 15.32
N THR A 89 3.69 5.29 15.29
CA THR A 89 3.49 4.30 14.24
C THR A 89 2.29 4.73 13.40
N LEU A 90 2.44 4.78 12.07
CA LEU A 90 1.31 4.83 11.15
C LEU A 90 0.78 3.42 10.94
N VAL A 91 -0.36 3.09 11.54
CA VAL A 91 -1.04 1.82 11.42
C VAL A 91 -2.07 1.91 10.29
N PHE A 92 -1.86 1.20 9.19
CA PHE A 92 -2.75 1.26 8.03
C PHE A 92 -3.96 0.34 8.21
N GLU A 93 -5.13 0.84 7.82
CA GLU A 93 -6.42 0.14 7.85
C GLU A 93 -7.09 0.02 6.49
N ASP A 94 -6.57 0.74 5.49
CA ASP A 94 -6.94 0.55 4.09
C ASP A 94 -6.79 -0.92 3.68
N GLU A 95 -7.74 -1.45 2.91
CA GLU A 95 -7.81 -2.89 2.59
C GLU A 95 -6.49 -3.45 2.06
N ARG A 96 -5.78 -2.67 1.23
CA ARG A 96 -4.52 -3.10 0.63
C ARG A 96 -3.40 -3.20 1.65
N PHE A 97 -3.34 -2.28 2.60
CA PHE A 97 -2.22 -2.14 3.54
C PHE A 97 -2.57 -2.54 4.97
N LYS A 98 -3.77 -3.09 5.17
CA LYS A 98 -4.33 -3.39 6.50
C LYS A 98 -3.35 -4.18 7.36
N GLY A 99 -3.02 -3.63 8.53
CA GLY A 99 -2.09 -4.22 9.49
C GLY A 99 -0.61 -4.02 9.17
N SER A 100 -0.26 -3.40 8.05
CA SER A 100 1.11 -2.92 7.79
C SER A 100 1.36 -1.60 8.53
N THR A 101 2.61 -1.33 8.89
CA THR A 101 2.98 -0.12 9.63
C THR A 101 4.16 0.62 9.04
N LEU A 102 4.21 1.94 9.24
CA LEU A 102 5.43 2.74 9.12
C LEU A 102 5.81 3.29 10.49
N GLU A 103 7.07 3.15 10.86
CA GLU A 103 7.62 3.69 12.11
C GLU A 103 8.19 5.08 11.84
N VAL A 104 7.74 6.08 12.60
CA VAL A 104 7.94 7.49 12.29
C VAL A 104 8.57 8.24 13.48
N MET A 105 9.59 9.05 13.19
CA MET A 105 10.25 9.91 14.18
C MET A 105 10.60 11.31 13.63
N GLY A 106 10.54 12.34 14.48
CA GLY A 106 11.11 13.66 14.15
C GLY A 106 10.67 14.82 15.05
N ILE A 107 11.39 15.95 14.97
CA ILE A 107 11.32 17.07 15.94
C ILE A 107 10.39 18.22 15.51
N VAL A 108 9.85 18.17 14.29
CA VAL A 108 9.09 19.29 13.71
C VAL A 108 7.59 19.14 14.01
N VAL A 109 6.84 20.25 14.14
CA VAL A 109 5.41 20.23 14.54
C VAL A 109 4.48 20.58 13.38
N GLU A 110 4.62 21.76 12.79
CA GLU A 110 3.60 22.30 11.88
C GLU A 110 3.91 22.10 10.39
N GLN A 111 5.14 22.37 9.97
CA GLN A 111 5.57 22.20 8.58
C GLN A 111 7.00 21.66 8.54
N GLY A 112 7.23 20.64 7.73
CA GLY A 112 8.55 20.03 7.58
C GLY A 112 8.45 18.54 7.33
N GLU A 113 9.36 17.79 7.95
CA GLU A 113 9.58 16.39 7.64
C GLU A 113 9.56 15.53 8.91
N TRP A 114 9.05 14.31 8.76
CA TRP A 114 9.35 13.21 9.67
C TRP A 114 10.10 12.12 8.91
N ALA A 115 11.03 11.45 9.59
CA ALA A 115 11.75 10.31 9.04
C ALA A 115 10.90 9.05 9.19
N ILE A 116 10.85 8.24 8.14
CA ILE A 116 10.43 6.84 8.22
C ILE A 116 11.67 6.04 8.59
N VAL A 117 11.68 5.50 9.80
CA VAL A 117 12.83 4.78 10.36
C VAL A 117 12.68 3.26 10.26
N GLY A 118 11.51 2.78 9.84
CA GLY A 118 11.20 1.37 9.67
C GLY A 118 9.76 1.15 9.22
N GLY A 119 9.37 -0.11 9.15
CA GLY A 119 8.00 -0.52 8.91
C GLY A 119 7.83 -2.02 9.02
N THR A 120 6.57 -2.46 8.99
CA THR A 120 6.18 -3.88 9.10
C THR A 120 5.18 -4.25 8.00
N GLY A 121 4.92 -5.56 7.83
CA GLY A 121 4.02 -6.05 6.79
C GLY A 121 4.53 -5.71 5.39
N GLN A 122 3.70 -5.04 4.58
CA GLN A 122 4.09 -4.63 3.23
C GLN A 122 5.17 -3.52 3.21
N PHE A 123 5.41 -2.88 4.35
CA PHE A 123 6.44 -1.86 4.52
C PHE A 123 7.64 -2.37 5.32
N ALA A 124 7.85 -3.69 5.37
CA ALA A 124 8.99 -4.27 6.07
C ALA A 124 10.31 -3.64 5.60
N MET A 125 11.12 -3.18 6.56
CA MET A 125 12.38 -2.47 6.31
C MET A 125 12.23 -1.17 5.50
N ALA A 126 11.07 -0.51 5.57
CA ALA A 126 10.88 0.78 4.92
C ALA A 126 11.82 1.86 5.47
N ASN A 127 12.28 2.74 4.58
CA ASN A 127 12.97 3.97 4.94
C ASN A 127 12.52 5.11 4.01
N GLY A 128 12.55 6.35 4.48
CA GLY A 128 12.07 7.50 3.71
C GLY A 128 11.67 8.70 4.54
N VAL A 129 10.79 9.52 3.99
CA VAL A 129 10.38 10.81 4.51
C VAL A 129 8.87 11.03 4.37
N ILE A 130 8.29 11.63 5.40
CA ILE A 130 6.91 12.15 5.37
C ILE A 130 7.01 13.66 5.38
N PHE A 131 6.62 14.29 4.28
CA PHE A 131 6.44 15.74 4.22
C PHE A 131 5.07 16.10 4.77
N LYS A 132 5.02 17.14 5.60
CA LYS A 132 3.77 17.68 6.15
C LYS A 132 3.62 19.16 5.86
N LYS A 133 2.40 19.54 5.50
CA LYS A 133 2.01 20.93 5.27
C LYS A 133 0.69 21.21 5.97
N PHE A 134 0.57 22.39 6.56
CA PHE A 134 -0.69 22.86 7.11
C PHE A 134 -1.75 22.93 6.00
N HIS A 135 -2.96 22.43 6.29
CA HIS A 135 -4.10 22.47 5.37
C HIS A 135 -5.17 23.47 5.84
N GLU A 136 -5.68 23.26 7.06
CA GLU A 136 -6.85 23.97 7.56
C GLU A 136 -6.82 24.01 9.10
N GLN A 137 -7.24 25.14 9.67
CA GLN A 137 -7.54 25.27 11.10
C GLN A 137 -9.03 25.04 11.32
N LYS A 138 -9.37 24.08 12.18
CA LYS A 138 -10.74 23.84 12.67
C LYS A 138 -10.89 24.35 14.10
N LYS A 139 -12.14 24.44 14.57
CA LYS A 139 -12.46 24.84 15.95
C LYS A 139 -11.82 23.92 17.00
N GLU A 140 -11.69 22.64 16.68
CA GLU A 140 -11.27 21.56 17.59
C GLU A 140 -9.79 21.17 17.42
N GLY A 141 -9.10 21.72 16.42
CA GLY A 141 -7.77 21.30 16.03
C GLY A 141 -7.38 21.72 14.62
N ASN A 142 -6.38 21.08 14.04
CA ASN A 142 -5.87 21.41 12.70
C ASN A 142 -5.72 20.16 11.83
N ILE A 143 -5.72 20.37 10.52
CA ILE A 143 -5.48 19.32 9.53
C ILE A 143 -4.14 19.58 8.84
N MET A 144 -3.36 18.52 8.70
CA MET A 144 -2.11 18.53 7.94
C MET A 144 -2.24 17.62 6.72
N VAL A 145 -1.76 18.09 5.57
CA VAL A 145 -1.57 17.23 4.39
C VAL A 145 -0.24 16.52 4.51
N LEU A 146 -0.24 15.20 4.34
CA LEU A 146 0.92 14.35 4.30
C LEU A 146 1.24 13.89 2.88
N THR A 147 2.53 13.90 2.55
CA THR A 147 3.10 13.23 1.38
C THR A 147 4.19 12.30 1.87
N ILE A 148 4.05 11.00 1.60
CA ILE A 148 4.92 9.93 2.08
C ILE A 148 5.75 9.45 0.90
N LYS A 149 7.07 9.59 1.00
CA LYS A 149 8.02 9.07 0.02
C LYS A 149 8.99 8.12 0.71
N GLY A 150 9.22 6.96 0.13
CA GLY A 150 10.15 6.01 0.72
C GLY A 150 10.39 4.79 -0.16
N PHE A 151 11.13 3.85 0.39
CA PHE A 151 11.46 2.60 -0.27
C PHE A 151 11.35 1.46 0.74
N CYS A 152 10.73 0.36 0.35
CA CYS A 152 10.75 -0.89 1.12
C CYS A 152 11.23 -2.06 0.23
N PRO A 153 12.23 -2.83 0.66
CA PRO A 153 12.66 -4.06 -0.01
C PRO A 153 11.55 -5.09 -0.14
N VAL A 154 11.52 -5.82 -1.26
CA VAL A 154 10.69 -7.02 -1.39
C VAL A 154 11.42 -8.17 -0.71
N LEU A 155 10.93 -8.60 0.45
CA LEU A 155 11.49 -9.75 1.15
C LEU A 155 11.07 -11.05 0.44
N LYS A 156 12.04 -11.91 0.12
CA LYS A 156 11.78 -13.23 -0.48
C LYS A 156 10.87 -14.04 0.46
N GLY A 157 9.72 -14.48 -0.04
CA GLY A 157 8.71 -15.23 0.73
C GLY A 157 7.51 -14.38 1.21
N SER A 158 7.50 -13.07 0.97
CA SER A 158 6.32 -12.22 1.18
C SER A 158 5.30 -12.46 0.07
N PRO A 159 3.99 -12.53 0.34
CA PRO A 159 2.98 -12.48 -0.70
C PRO A 159 3.08 -11.13 -1.41
N SER A 160 3.66 -11.11 -2.60
CA SER A 160 3.74 -9.91 -3.43
C SER A 160 2.34 -9.61 -3.98
N GLN A 161 1.58 -8.73 -3.33
CA GLN A 161 0.47 -8.03 -3.98
C GLN A 161 1.07 -6.93 -4.86
N GLY A 162 1.63 -7.36 -6.00
CA GLY A 162 2.23 -6.47 -6.99
C GLY A 162 1.24 -5.40 -7.46
N LEU A 163 1.75 -4.23 -7.81
CA LEU A 163 1.01 -3.29 -8.65
C LEU A 163 0.47 -4.06 -9.87
N VAL A 164 -0.84 -3.97 -10.11
CA VAL A 164 -1.46 -4.52 -11.32
C VAL A 164 -0.98 -3.68 -12.50
N THR A 165 0.04 -4.16 -13.21
CA THR A 165 0.47 -3.58 -14.48
C THR A 165 -0.52 -4.01 -15.55
N LYS A 166 -1.29 -3.05 -16.09
CA LYS A 166 -2.13 -3.31 -17.26
C LYS A 166 -1.23 -3.41 -18.49
N ILE A 167 -1.17 -4.60 -19.08
CA ILE A 167 -0.40 -4.85 -20.30
C ILE A 167 -1.39 -4.88 -21.46
N GLY A 168 -1.18 -3.97 -22.41
CA GLY A 168 -1.58 -4.01 -23.83
C GLY A 168 -3.05 -4.28 -24.21
N PRO A 169 -3.45 -3.92 -25.44
CA PRO A 169 -4.58 -4.58 -26.08
C PRO A 169 -4.22 -6.04 -26.39
N TRP A 170 -5.18 -6.96 -26.22
CA TRP A 170 -4.97 -8.40 -26.44
C TRP A 170 -5.81 -8.90 -27.62
N GLY A 171 -5.12 -9.32 -28.69
CA GLY A 171 -5.70 -10.06 -29.82
C GLY A 171 -6.72 -9.29 -30.67
N GLY A 172 -6.80 -9.65 -31.96
CA GLY A 172 -7.77 -9.09 -32.91
C GLY A 172 -7.16 -8.17 -33.97
N ILE A 173 -7.97 -7.82 -34.98
CA ILE A 173 -7.61 -6.94 -36.09
C ILE A 173 -7.11 -5.58 -35.54
N ASP A 174 -6.07 -5.02 -36.15
CA ASP A 174 -5.44 -3.74 -35.79
C ASP A 174 -4.80 -3.67 -34.38
N GLY A 175 -4.37 -4.81 -33.83
CA GLY A 175 -3.67 -4.87 -32.54
C GLY A 175 -4.59 -5.02 -31.32
N GLY A 176 -5.90 -5.18 -31.53
CA GLY A 176 -6.87 -5.49 -30.48
C GLY A 176 -7.38 -4.28 -29.70
N ARG A 177 -8.25 -4.54 -28.71
CA ARG A 177 -8.76 -3.51 -27.78
C ARG A 177 -8.29 -3.80 -26.36
N ALA A 178 -8.00 -2.74 -25.61
CA ALA A 178 -7.77 -2.87 -24.18
C ALA A 178 -9.07 -3.36 -23.51
N GLN A 179 -8.94 -4.39 -22.70
CA GLN A 179 -10.04 -4.97 -21.95
C GLN A 179 -9.73 -4.87 -20.47
N ASP A 180 -10.76 -4.62 -19.68
CA ASP A 180 -10.65 -4.51 -18.23
C ASP A 180 -11.85 -5.19 -17.57
N ILE A 181 -11.65 -5.64 -16.34
CA ILE A 181 -12.71 -6.23 -15.54
C ILE A 181 -13.38 -5.15 -14.70
N THR A 182 -14.69 -5.27 -14.50
CA THR A 182 -15.49 -4.28 -13.77
C THR A 182 -15.55 -4.55 -12.27
N ALA A 183 -15.44 -5.81 -11.84
CA ALA A 183 -15.43 -6.19 -10.43
C ALA A 183 -14.00 -6.36 -9.91
N THR A 184 -13.72 -5.79 -8.73
CA THR A 184 -12.40 -5.87 -8.09
C THR A 184 -12.04 -7.33 -7.77
N PRO A 185 -10.99 -7.90 -8.39
CA PRO A 185 -10.65 -9.30 -8.25
C PRO A 185 -9.99 -9.59 -6.90
N LYS A 186 -10.23 -10.79 -6.36
CA LYS A 186 -9.57 -11.32 -5.16
C LYS A 186 -8.73 -12.56 -5.46
N ARG A 187 -9.25 -13.48 -6.26
CA ARG A 187 -8.61 -14.76 -6.56
C ARG A 187 -8.96 -15.23 -7.96
N GLN A 188 -7.97 -15.66 -8.73
CA GLN A 188 -8.20 -16.34 -10.01
C GLN A 188 -8.51 -17.83 -9.76
N GLU A 189 -9.51 -18.36 -10.45
CA GLU A 189 -9.89 -19.77 -10.41
C GLU A 189 -9.31 -20.53 -11.59
N SER A 190 -9.41 -19.97 -12.80
CA SER A 190 -8.86 -20.59 -14.00
C SER A 190 -8.47 -19.58 -15.06
N ILE A 191 -7.62 -20.03 -15.98
CA ILE A 191 -7.31 -19.33 -17.23
C ILE A 191 -7.49 -20.30 -18.39
N THR A 192 -8.19 -19.86 -19.43
CA THR A 192 -8.37 -20.61 -20.67
C THR A 192 -7.72 -19.83 -21.80
N ILE A 193 -6.76 -20.46 -22.46
CA ILE A 193 -6.03 -19.92 -23.61
C ILE A 193 -6.48 -20.73 -24.84
N HIS A 194 -7.02 -20.06 -25.84
CA HIS A 194 -7.24 -20.63 -27.16
C HIS A 194 -6.03 -20.33 -28.02
N SER A 195 -5.44 -21.37 -28.62
CA SER A 195 -4.27 -21.21 -29.48
C SER A 195 -4.24 -22.18 -30.64
N GLY A 196 -3.82 -21.69 -31.80
CA GLY A 196 -3.32 -22.49 -32.92
C GLY A 196 -1.85 -22.17 -33.18
N TRP A 197 -1.57 -21.48 -34.30
CA TRP A 197 -0.24 -20.94 -34.60
C TRP A 197 0.15 -19.75 -33.73
N THR A 198 -0.85 -19.02 -33.25
CA THR A 198 -0.73 -17.90 -32.32
C THR A 198 -1.79 -18.04 -31.22
N ILE A 199 -1.74 -17.18 -30.21
CA ILE A 199 -2.83 -17.09 -29.24
C ILE A 199 -4.01 -16.39 -29.91
N ASP A 200 -5.11 -17.12 -30.07
CA ASP A 200 -6.35 -16.62 -30.66
C ASP A 200 -7.14 -15.81 -29.64
N SER A 201 -7.32 -16.34 -28.43
CA SER A 201 -8.03 -15.64 -27.36
C SER A 201 -7.66 -16.11 -25.95
N ILE A 202 -7.91 -15.25 -24.97
CA ILE A 202 -7.75 -15.57 -23.54
C ILE A 202 -9.06 -15.26 -22.82
N SER A 203 -9.45 -16.16 -21.92
CA SER A 203 -10.53 -15.95 -20.95
C SER A 203 -10.10 -16.47 -19.58
N PHE A 204 -10.79 -16.04 -18.53
CA PHE A 204 -10.53 -16.53 -17.19
C PHE A 204 -11.76 -16.45 -16.30
N ILE A 205 -11.71 -17.22 -15.21
CA ILE A 205 -12.70 -17.21 -14.15
C ILE A 205 -12.02 -16.73 -12.87
N TYR A 206 -12.67 -15.85 -12.14
CA TYR A 206 -12.14 -15.29 -10.90
C TYR A 206 -13.25 -15.04 -9.87
N PHE A 207 -12.86 -14.91 -8.61
CA PHE A 207 -13.71 -14.45 -7.52
C PHE A 207 -13.40 -13.01 -7.20
N ASP A 208 -14.43 -12.19 -7.01
CA ASP A 208 -14.26 -10.82 -6.54
C ASP A 208 -14.04 -10.75 -5.02
N GLN A 209 -13.91 -9.53 -4.50
CA GLN A 209 -13.76 -9.32 -3.05
C GLN A 209 -14.98 -9.76 -2.22
N ALA A 210 -16.18 -9.75 -2.79
CA ALA A 210 -17.41 -10.23 -2.15
C ALA A 210 -17.51 -11.78 -2.15
N GLY A 211 -16.66 -12.46 -2.92
CA GLY A 211 -16.68 -13.90 -3.09
C GLY A 211 -17.59 -14.37 -4.23
N GLU A 212 -18.10 -13.45 -5.05
CA GLU A 212 -18.90 -13.77 -6.23
C GLU A 212 -18.00 -14.21 -7.37
N LYS A 213 -18.48 -15.17 -8.14
CA LYS A 213 -17.75 -15.77 -9.26
C LYS A 213 -18.03 -15.03 -10.56
N HIS A 214 -16.97 -14.61 -11.24
CA HIS A 214 -17.02 -13.85 -12.48
C HIS A 214 -16.29 -14.57 -13.61
N ARG A 215 -16.76 -14.37 -14.84
CA ARG A 215 -16.12 -14.81 -16.07
C ARG A 215 -15.73 -13.60 -16.91
N ALA A 216 -14.49 -13.54 -17.36
CA ALA A 216 -13.97 -12.50 -18.24
C ALA A 216 -13.46 -13.10 -19.55
N GLY A 217 -13.67 -12.39 -20.66
CA GLY A 217 -13.37 -12.87 -22.01
C GLY A 217 -14.42 -13.85 -22.57
N PRO A 218 -14.10 -14.56 -23.67
CA PRO A 218 -12.82 -14.54 -24.37
C PRO A 218 -12.55 -13.21 -25.08
N TRP A 219 -11.31 -12.74 -24.97
CA TRP A 219 -10.82 -11.57 -25.68
C TRP A 219 -9.86 -12.02 -26.78
N GLY A 220 -10.21 -11.73 -28.03
CA GLY A 220 -9.50 -12.17 -29.21
C GLY A 220 -10.44 -12.74 -30.28
N GLY A 221 -9.91 -13.63 -31.12
CA GLY A 221 -10.63 -14.30 -32.21
C GLY A 221 -11.27 -15.64 -31.81
N PRO A 222 -12.11 -16.22 -32.69
CA PRO A 222 -12.83 -17.48 -32.44
C PRO A 222 -12.00 -18.75 -32.71
N GLY A 223 -10.75 -18.61 -33.16
CA GLY A 223 -9.88 -19.74 -33.52
C GLY A 223 -9.22 -20.42 -32.31
N GLY A 224 -8.36 -21.39 -32.63
CA GLY A 224 -7.50 -22.05 -31.66
C GLY A 224 -8.17 -23.13 -30.82
N ASP A 225 -7.38 -24.12 -30.42
CA ASP A 225 -7.82 -25.16 -29.51
C ASP A 225 -7.67 -24.69 -28.05
N PRO A 226 -8.65 -24.98 -27.17
CA PRO A 226 -8.62 -24.49 -25.81
C PRO A 226 -7.69 -25.32 -24.92
N CYS A 227 -6.87 -24.62 -24.13
CA CYS A 227 -6.14 -25.17 -22.99
C CYS A 227 -6.57 -24.43 -21.73
N THR A 228 -7.09 -25.15 -20.73
CA THR A 228 -7.52 -24.56 -19.45
C THR A 228 -6.60 -25.00 -18.33
N ILE A 229 -6.11 -24.03 -17.57
CA ILE A 229 -5.35 -24.23 -16.34
C ILE A 229 -6.25 -23.86 -15.17
N GLU A 230 -6.52 -24.84 -14.32
CA GLU A 230 -7.29 -24.69 -13.08
C GLU A 230 -6.34 -24.43 -11.91
N PHE A 231 -6.65 -23.45 -11.07
CA PHE A 231 -5.88 -23.11 -9.89
C PHE A 231 -6.54 -23.67 -8.63
N GLY A 232 -5.76 -24.37 -7.81
CA GLY A 232 -6.14 -24.81 -6.47
C GLY A 232 -6.42 -23.63 -5.53
N SER A 233 -7.11 -23.89 -4.41
CA SER A 233 -7.53 -22.83 -3.45
C SER A 233 -6.38 -21.97 -2.91
N SER A 234 -5.15 -22.50 -2.92
CA SER A 234 -3.94 -21.83 -2.45
C SER A 234 -2.95 -21.47 -3.57
N GLU A 235 -3.32 -21.68 -4.83
CA GLU A 235 -2.48 -21.34 -5.98
C GLU A 235 -2.77 -19.92 -6.47
N PHE A 236 -1.74 -19.26 -6.98
CA PHE A 236 -1.81 -17.89 -7.47
C PHE A 236 -0.94 -17.72 -8.71
N LEU A 237 -1.48 -17.03 -9.71
CA LEU A 237 -0.75 -16.65 -10.91
C LEU A 237 0.28 -15.57 -10.56
N LYS A 238 1.55 -15.86 -10.80
CA LYS A 238 2.66 -14.94 -10.48
C LYS A 238 3.03 -14.04 -11.66
N GLU A 239 3.03 -14.59 -12.86
CA GLU A 239 3.48 -13.92 -14.06
C GLU A 239 2.83 -14.56 -15.28
N VAL A 240 2.50 -13.73 -16.28
CA VAL A 240 2.21 -14.14 -17.65
C VAL A 240 3.21 -13.41 -18.54
N SER A 241 3.97 -14.16 -19.33
CA SER A 241 4.95 -13.62 -20.26
C SER A 241 4.82 -14.30 -21.61
N GLY A 242 5.21 -13.59 -22.66
CA GLY A 242 5.10 -14.05 -24.04
C GLY A 242 5.67 -13.04 -25.02
N THR A 243 5.67 -13.42 -26.29
CA THR A 243 6.11 -12.56 -27.41
C THR A 243 4.92 -12.23 -28.29
N PHE A 244 4.90 -11.02 -28.85
CA PHE A 244 3.91 -10.59 -29.83
C PHE A 244 4.61 -10.09 -31.09
N GLY A 245 3.92 -10.16 -32.22
CA GLY A 245 4.44 -9.72 -33.50
C GLY A 245 3.40 -9.83 -34.61
N PRO A 246 3.73 -9.38 -35.82
CA PRO A 246 2.89 -9.60 -36.99
C PRO A 246 2.66 -11.10 -37.20
N TYR A 247 1.42 -11.46 -37.50
CA TYR A 247 1.05 -12.80 -37.90
C TYR A 247 0.50 -12.74 -39.33
N GLU A 248 1.22 -13.34 -40.28
CA GLU A 248 0.71 -13.60 -41.62
C GLU A 248 0.09 -15.01 -41.60
N GLY A 249 -1.22 -15.05 -41.33
CA GLY A 249 -2.04 -16.26 -41.33
C GLY A 249 -2.91 -16.36 -42.56
#